data_AF-A0A2H6GXJ9-F1
#
_entry.id   AF-A0A2H6GXJ9-F1
#
_cell.length_a   1.000
_cell.length_b   1.000
_cell.length_c   1.000
_cell.angle_alpha   90.00
_cell.angle_beta   90.00
_cell.angle_gamma   90.00
#
_symmetry.space_group_name_H-M   'P 1'
#
loop_
_entity.id
_entity.type
_entity.pdbx_description
1 polymer ?
#
loop_
_entity_poly.entity_id
_entity_poly.type
_entity_poly.pdbx_seq_one_letter_code
_entity_poly.pdbx_strand_id
1 'polypeptide(L)' 'MSENECFNCKNKSTEAALIRCEVAGEEKWVCVRCLPMLIHG' A
#
# COMPACT_ATOMS: atom_id res chain seq x y z
N MET A 1 -12.67 -12.18 -6.56
CA MET A 1 -12.15 -10.83 -6.22
C MET A 1 -10.64 -10.93 -6.18
N SER A 2 -9.93 -10.11 -6.96
CA SER A 2 -8.47 -10.01 -6.87
C SER A 2 -8.12 -9.31 -5.55
N GLU A 3 -7.31 -9.94 -4.71
CA GLU A 3 -6.86 -9.34 -3.45
C GLU A 3 -5.75 -8.34 -3.76
N ASN A 4 -5.91 -7.08 -3.32
CA ASN A 4 -4.84 -6.08 -3.40
C ASN A 4 -3.85 -6.32 -2.26
N GLU A 5 -2.57 -6.02 -2.49
CA GLU A 5 -1.51 -6.17 -1.49
C GLU A 5 -0.68 -4.89 -1.36
N CYS A 6 -0.15 -4.65 -0.17
CA CYS A 6 0.81 -3.57 0.04
C CYS A 6 2.08 -3.82 -0.77
N PHE A 7 2.48 -2.88 -1.63
CA PHE A 7 3.69 -3.03 -2.44
C PHE A 7 4.97 -3.14 -1.59
N ASN A 8 4.94 -2.64 -0.35
CA ASN A 8 6.08 -2.65 0.57
C ASN A 8 6.16 -3.93 1.44
N CYS A 9 5.08 -4.29 2.15
CA CYS A 9 5.10 -5.41 3.11
C CYS A 9 4.25 -6.62 2.70
N LYS A 10 3.58 -6.60 1.55
CA LYS A 10 2.75 -7.69 1.02
C LYS A 10 1.49 -8.04 1.81
N ASN A 11 1.15 -7.30 2.87
CA ASN A 11 -0.13 -7.47 3.56
C ASN A 11 -1.29 -7.27 2.60
N LYS A 12 -2.29 -8.14 2.75
CA LYS A 12 -3.49 -8.13 1.91
C LYS A 12 -4.54 -7.16 2.44
N SER A 13 -5.48 -6.80 1.57
CA SER A 13 -6.66 -6.00 1.93
C SER A 13 -7.56 -6.64 3.01
N THR A 14 -7.42 -7.95 3.25
CA THR A 14 -8.10 -8.68 4.32
C THR A 14 -7.43 -8.53 5.69
N GLU A 15 -6.16 -8.12 5.73
CA GLU A 15 -5.33 -8.05 6.94
C GLU A 15 -5.09 -6.60 7.40
N ALA A 16 -5.18 -5.64 6.48
CA ALA A 16 -5.02 -4.22 6.78
C ALA A 16 -5.74 -3.34 5.74
N ALA A 17 -6.15 -2.14 6.15
CA ALA A 17 -6.62 -1.12 5.22
C ALA A 17 -5.49 -0.74 4.25
N LEU A 18 -5.82 -0.78 2.95
CA LEU A 18 -4.94 -0.35 1.87
C LEU A 18 -5.44 0.98 1.29
N ILE A 19 -4.51 1.85 0.96
CA ILE A 19 -4.74 3.13 0.28
C ILE A 19 -4.08 3.04 -1.08
N ARG A 20 -4.77 3.56 -2.10
CA ARG A 20 -4.22 3.70 -3.45
C ARG A 20 -3.42 4.99 -3.55
N CYS A 21 -2.19 4.90 -4.04
CA CYS A 21 -1.30 6.04 -4.20
C CYS A 21 -0.50 5.92 -5.50
N GLU A 22 -0.04 7.06 -6.02
CA GLU A 22 0.91 7.10 -7.12
C GLU A 22 2.33 7.25 -6.57
N VAL A 23 3.25 6.37 -7.01
CA VAL A 23 4.67 6.43 -6.63
C VAL A 23 5.50 6.31 -7.90
N ALA A 24 6.29 7.35 -8.20
CA ALA A 24 7.11 7.43 -9.41
C ALA A 24 6.30 7.21 -10.72
N GLY A 25 5.06 7.73 -10.78
CA GLY A 25 4.18 7.61 -11.94
C GLY A 25 3.43 6.27 -12.04
N GLU A 26 3.59 5.37 -11.08
CA GLU A 26 2.89 4.08 -11.04
C GLU A 26 1.82 4.04 -9.94
N GLU A 27 0.61 3.58 -10.28
CA GLU A 27 -0.45 3.33 -9.31
C GLU A 27 -0.12 2.08 -8.47
N LYS A 28 -0.05 2.25 -7.14
CA LYS A 28 0.27 1.19 -6.18
C LYS A 28 -0.69 1.20 -4.99
N TRP A 29 -0.68 0.11 -4.24
CA TRP A 29 -1.39 -0.04 -2.97
C TRP A 29 -0.42 -0.04 -1.81
N VAL A 30 -0.65 0.80 -0.80
CA VAL A 30 0.14 0.82 0.44
C VAL A 30 -0.78 0.56 1.64
N CYS A 31 -0.35 -0.25 2.60
CA CYS A 31 -1.11 -0.40 3.84
C CYS A 31 -0.89 0.79 4.78
N VAL A 32 -1.87 1.08 5.63
CA VAL A 32 -1.78 2.17 6.63
C VAL A 32 -0.58 2.05 7.58
N ARG A 33 -0.01 0.85 7.75
CA ARG A 33 1.20 0.63 8.55
C ARG A 33 2.49 1.05 7.83
N CYS A 34 2.53 0.89 6.50
CA CYS A 34 3.68 1.28 5.68
C CYS A 34 3.58 2.71 5.15
N LEU A 35 2.39 3.30 5.14
CA LEU A 35 2.16 4.67 4.69
C LEU A 35 3.10 5.70 5.34
N PRO A 36 3.38 5.67 6.67
CA PRO A 36 4.29 6.64 7.28
C PRO A 36 5.69 6.65 6.66
N MET A 37 6.21 5.49 6.24
CA MET A 37 7.53 5.43 5.59
C MET A 37 7.56 6.11 4.21
N LEU A 38 6.42 6.25 3.54
CA LEU A 38 6.33 6.95 2.26
C LEU A 38 6.24 8.47 2.41
N ILE A 39 5.74 8.96 3.55
CA ILE A 39 5.55 10.40 3.80
C ILE A 39 6.76 11.00 4.51
N HIS A 40 7.43 10.22 5.35
CA HIS A 40 8.54 10.66 6.18
C HIS A 40 9.93 10.30 5.62
N GLY A 41 10.00 9.93 4.33
CA GLY A 41 11.24 9.57 3.64
C GLY A 41 12.36 10.60 3.82
#